data_AF-A0AB37GIT7-F1
#
_entry.id   AF-A0AB37GIT7-F1
#
_cell.length_a   1.000
_cell.length_b   1.000
_cell.length_c   1.000
_cell.angle_alpha   90.00
_cell.angle_beta   90.00
_cell.angle_gamma   90.00
#
_symmetry.space_group_name_H-M   'P 1'
#
loop_
_entity.id
_entity.type
_entity.pdbx_description
1 polymer ?
#
loop_
_entity_poly.entity_id
_entity_poly.type
_entity_poly.pdbx_seq_one_letter_code
_entity_poly.pdbx_strand_id
1 'polypeptide(L)'
;MNLTSKVKAHILEELKNGNTEVLKGLPPVLALQYGLAMQNESGYKEQSPVNDNEVSKSLVNRLNDSDTKERLTKQIEQEKKERAVKAELAKEITKEVTGS
;
A
#
# COMPACT_ATOMS: atom_id res chain seq x y z
N MET A 1 -1.31 7.69 -7.44
CA MET A 1 -1.30 8.54 -8.64
C MET A 1 -0.80 7.69 -9.80
N ASN A 2 -1.55 7.59 -10.91
CA ASN A 2 -1.15 6.77 -12.06
C ASN A 2 -0.29 7.62 -13.02
N LEU A 3 1.04 7.47 -12.89
CA LEU A 3 2.07 8.29 -13.55
C LEU A 3 2.09 8.14 -15.08
N THR A 4 1.40 7.16 -15.66
CA THR A 4 1.44 6.87 -17.11
C THR A 4 0.44 7.66 -17.96
N SER A 5 -0.42 8.48 -17.35
CA SER A 5 -1.56 9.11 -18.06
C SER A 5 -1.23 10.22 -19.07
N LYS A 6 0.03 10.68 -19.18
CA LYS A 6 0.41 11.81 -20.05
C LYS A 6 1.67 11.56 -20.89
N VAL A 7 1.78 10.38 -21.49
CA VAL A 7 2.88 10.05 -22.41
C VAL A 7 2.42 10.30 -23.85
N LYS A 8 3.03 11.26 -24.55
CA LYS A 8 2.78 11.48 -25.97
C LYS A 8 3.52 10.44 -26.82
N ALA A 9 2.80 9.76 -27.71
CA ALA A 9 3.33 8.67 -28.54
C ALA A 9 4.57 9.07 -29.38
N HIS A 10 4.55 10.24 -30.03
CA HIS A 10 5.67 10.70 -30.85
C HIS A 10 6.97 10.93 -30.06
N ILE A 11 6.88 11.39 -28.80
CA ILE A 11 8.06 11.55 -27.93
C ILE A 11 8.62 10.19 -27.54
N LEU A 12 7.73 9.22 -27.27
CA LEU A 12 8.14 7.85 -26.97
C LEU A 12 8.80 7.15 -28.17
N GLU A 13 8.30 7.39 -29.39
CA GLU A 13 8.90 6.86 -30.63
C GLU A 13 10.29 7.44 -30.89
N GLU A 14 10.47 8.75 -30.75
CA GLU A 14 11.78 9.40 -30.84
C GLU A 14 12.76 8.85 -29.79
N LEU A 15 12.29 8.62 -28.57
CA LEU A 15 13.08 8.00 -27.50
C LEU A 15 13.49 6.56 -27.80
N LYS A 16 12.61 5.77 -28.41
CA LYS A 16 12.93 4.41 -28.89
C LYS A 16 13.99 4.42 -29.99
N ASN A 17 13.97 5.45 -30.83
CA ASN A 17 14.97 5.67 -31.87
C ASN A 17 16.30 6.24 -31.31
N GLY A 18 16.42 6.42 -30.00
CA GLY A 18 17.63 6.90 -29.32
C GLY A 18 17.76 8.43 -29.27
N ASN A 19 16.75 9.17 -29.72
CA ASN A 19 16.76 10.62 -29.70
C ASN A 19 16.36 11.12 -28.31
N THR A 20 17.35 11.42 -27.45
CA THR A 20 17.12 11.95 -26.10
C THR A 20 16.92 13.47 -26.06
N GLU A 21 17.10 14.16 -27.19
CA GLU A 21 16.90 15.62 -27.30
C GLU A 21 15.46 16.02 -27.00
N VAL A 22 14.49 15.14 -27.28
CA VAL A 22 13.07 15.35 -27.00
C VAL A 22 12.74 15.45 -25.50
N LEU A 23 13.68 15.06 -24.62
CA LEU A 23 13.56 15.23 -23.17
C LEU A 23 14.11 16.57 -22.67
N LYS A 24 14.90 17.28 -23.49
CA LYS A 24 15.48 18.56 -23.09
C LYS A 24 14.37 19.58 -22.91
N GLY A 25 14.36 20.25 -21.76
CA GLY A 25 13.33 21.23 -21.41
C GLY A 25 12.04 20.62 -20.84
N LEU A 26 11.92 19.29 -20.76
CA LEU A 26 10.81 18.68 -20.02
C LEU A 26 11.04 18.77 -18.50
N PRO A 27 9.99 19.02 -17.72
CA PRO A 27 10.02 18.84 -16.28
C PRO A 27 10.53 17.44 -15.89
N PRO A 28 11.36 17.30 -14.84
CA PRO A 28 11.93 16.01 -14.42
C PRO A 28 10.89 14.91 -14.21
N VAL A 29 9.71 15.30 -13.69
CA VAL A 29 8.58 14.40 -13.48
C VAL A 29 8.08 13.80 -14.80
N LEU A 30 8.06 14.56 -15.89
CA LEU A 30 7.65 14.06 -17.21
C LEU A 30 8.70 13.14 -17.82
N ALA A 31 9.99 13.48 -17.71
CA ALA A 31 11.08 12.61 -18.17
C ALA A 31 11.04 11.23 -17.49
N LEU A 32 10.75 11.17 -16.19
CA LEU A 32 10.55 9.92 -15.46
C LEU A 32 9.34 9.12 -15.97
N GLN A 33 8.23 9.78 -16.33
CA GLN A 33 7.05 9.09 -16.89
C GLN A 33 7.37 8.43 -18.23
N TYR A 34 8.14 9.10 -19.09
CA TYR A 34 8.61 8.51 -20.35
C TYR A 34 9.55 7.32 -20.09
N GLY A 35 10.48 7.42 -19.13
CA GLY A 35 11.33 6.30 -18.75
C GLY A 35 10.54 5.08 -18.25
N LEU A 36 9.53 5.30 -17.39
CA LEU A 36 8.65 4.24 -16.91
C LEU A 36 7.80 3.62 -18.04
N ALA A 37 7.33 4.43 -18.99
CA ALA A 37 6.60 3.93 -20.16
C ALA A 37 7.48 3.03 -21.04
N MET A 38 8.75 3.41 -21.26
CA MET A 38 9.71 2.58 -21.98
C MET A 38 10.01 1.25 -21.27
N GLN A 39 10.15 1.27 -19.94
CA GLN A 39 10.35 0.05 -19.15
C GLN A 39 9.15 -0.91 -19.26
N ASN A 40 7.93 -0.39 -19.19
CA ASN A 40 6.72 -1.21 -19.31
C ASN A 40 6.56 -1.87 -20.69
N GLU A 41 6.98 -1.21 -21.78
CA GLU A 41 6.89 -1.75 -23.14
C GLU A 41 8.01 -2.74 -23.49
N SER A 42 9.21 -2.54 -22.92
CA SER A 42 10.34 -3.45 -23.14
C SER A 42 10.20 -4.80 -22.42
N GLY A 43 9.17 -4.96 -21.58
CA GLY A 43 9.00 -6.15 -20.73
C GLY A 43 10.07 -6.28 -19.64
N TYR A 44 11.01 -5.34 -19.57
CA TYR A 44 12.07 -5.31 -18.57
C TYR A 44 11.50 -4.79 -17.25
N LYS A 45 10.98 -5.72 -16.44
CA LYS A 45 10.83 -5.50 -15.01
C LYS A 45 12.15 -5.88 -14.37
N GLU A 46 12.88 -4.88 -13.89
CA GLU A 46 13.92 -5.13 -12.90
C GLU A 46 13.27 -5.94 -11.77
N GLN A 47 13.74 -7.18 -11.58
CA GLN A 47 13.16 -8.02 -10.56
C GLN A 47 13.38 -7.33 -9.22
N SER A 48 12.31 -7.16 -8.45
CA SER A 48 12.40 -6.67 -7.09
C SER A 48 13.47 -7.48 -6.37
N PRO A 49 14.45 -6.85 -5.70
CA PRO A 49 15.42 -7.58 -4.88
C PRO A 49 14.72 -8.31 -3.72
N VAL A 50 13.47 -7.94 -3.42
CA VAL A 50 12.61 -8.57 -2.44
C VAL A 50 11.72 -9.61 -3.13
N ASN A 51 11.93 -10.88 -2.78
CA ASN A 51 11.17 -12.02 -3.27
C ASN A 51 9.92 -12.26 -2.39
N ASP A 52 8.77 -12.53 -3.01
CA ASP A 52 7.50 -12.85 -2.33
C ASP A 52 7.64 -13.98 -1.30
N ASN A 53 8.53 -14.94 -1.55
CA ASN A 53 8.82 -16.02 -0.60
C ASN A 53 9.52 -15.51 0.67
N GLU A 54 10.43 -14.54 0.54
CA GLU A 54 11.11 -13.94 1.68
C GLU A 54 10.19 -13.02 2.47
N VAL A 55 9.33 -12.27 1.77
CA VAL A 55 8.26 -11.48 2.41
C VAL A 55 7.35 -12.40 3.22
N SER A 56 6.87 -13.48 2.61
CA SER A 56 5.99 -14.46 3.28
C SER A 56 6.64 -15.06 4.52
N LYS A 57 7.91 -15.49 4.44
CA LYS A 57 8.66 -16.01 5.58
C LYS A 57 8.84 -14.95 6.69
N SER A 58 9.14 -13.72 6.33
CA SER A 58 9.32 -12.64 7.31
C SER A 58 8.02 -12.32 8.06
N LEU A 59 6.88 -12.35 7.37
CA LEU A 59 5.56 -12.14 7.97
C LEU A 59 5.19 -13.29 8.90
N VAL A 60 5.42 -14.54 8.48
CA VAL A 60 5.17 -15.73 9.33
C VAL A 60 6.05 -15.69 10.58
N ASN A 61 7.34 -15.35 10.44
CA ASN A 61 8.24 -15.22 11.58
C ASN A 61 7.78 -14.11 12.54
N ARG A 62 7.28 -12.99 12.02
CA ARG A 62 6.73 -11.91 12.85
C ARG A 62 5.42 -12.29 13.55
N LEU A 63 4.62 -13.18 12.97
CA LEU A 63 3.41 -13.70 13.62
C LEU A 63 3.72 -14.77 14.68
N ASN A 64 4.80 -15.53 14.47
CA ASN A 64 5.30 -16.53 15.43
C ASN A 64 6.12 -15.90 16.56
N ASP A 65 6.52 -14.65 16.42
CA ASP A 65 7.18 -13.86 17.44
C ASP A 65 6.29 -13.71 18.68
N SER A 66 6.83 -14.12 19.84
CA SER A 66 6.10 -14.18 21.11
C SER A 66 5.56 -12.82 21.55
N ASP A 67 6.30 -11.76 21.28
CA ASP A 67 5.98 -10.39 21.68
C ASP A 67 4.78 -9.88 20.87
N THR A 68 4.74 -10.22 19.58
CA THR A 68 3.61 -9.91 18.71
C THR A 68 2.35 -10.64 19.17
N LYS A 69 2.45 -11.92 19.54
CA LYS A 69 1.33 -12.70 20.09
C LYS A 69 0.83 -12.15 21.42
N GLU A 70 1.73 -11.77 22.32
CA GLU A 70 1.37 -11.19 23.62
C GLU A 70 0.67 -9.84 23.44
N ARG A 71 1.19 -8.97 22.57
CA ARG A 71 0.59 -7.67 22.26
C ARG A 71 -0.82 -7.82 21.68
N LEU A 72 -1.01 -8.72 20.71
CA LEU A 72 -2.31 -9.02 20.12
C LEU A 72 -3.30 -9.56 21.17
N THR A 73 -2.83 -10.43 22.06
CA THR A 73 -3.66 -10.99 23.15
C THR A 73 -4.14 -9.89 24.10
N LYS A 74 -3.24 -8.97 24.52
CA LYS A 74 -3.60 -7.83 25.37
C LYS A 74 -4.60 -6.89 24.69
N GLN A 75 -4.41 -6.60 23.40
CA GLN A 75 -5.33 -5.76 22.63
C GLN A 75 -6.73 -6.39 22.54
N ILE A 76 -6.82 -7.69 22.25
CA ILE A 76 -8.11 -8.40 22.19
C ILE A 76 -8.81 -8.37 23.55
N GLU A 77 -8.07 -8.57 24.65
CA GLU A 77 -8.65 -8.53 25.99
C GLU A 77 -9.15 -7.14 26.37
N GLN A 78 -8.40 -6.09 26.03
CA GLN A 78 -8.81 -4.71 26.24
C GLN A 78 -10.06 -4.37 25.42
N GLU A 79 -10.10 -4.71 24.13
CA GLU A 79 -11.29 -4.50 23.30
C GLU A 79 -12.51 -5.22 23.86
N LYS A 80 -12.35 -6.45 24.36
CA LYS A 80 -13.46 -7.19 24.99
C LYS A 80 -14.00 -6.46 26.22
N LYS A 81 -13.12 -5.94 27.08
CA LYS A 81 -13.51 -5.14 28.26
C LYS A 81 -14.26 -3.88 27.84
N GLU A 82 -13.75 -3.14 26.87
CA GLU A 82 -14.41 -1.94 26.35
C GLU A 82 -15.78 -2.24 25.73
N ARG A 83 -15.91 -3.34 24.98
CA ARG A 83 -17.20 -3.79 24.43
C ARG A 83 -18.19 -4.19 25.52
N ALA A 84 -17.72 -4.85 26.59
CA ALA A 84 -18.56 -5.20 27.72
C ALA A 84 -19.11 -3.95 28.42
N VAL A 85 -18.24 -2.96 28.70
CA VAL A 85 -18.65 -1.67 29.28
C VAL A 85 -19.65 -0.93 28.39
N LYS A 86 -19.38 -0.88 27.07
CA LYS A 86 -20.32 -0.26 26.11
C LYS A 86 -21.67 -0.99 26.07
N ALA A 87 -21.68 -2.31 26.19
CA ALA A 87 -22.90 -3.10 26.22
C ALA A 87 -23.70 -2.91 27.51
N GLU A 88 -23.04 -2.74 28.65
CA GLU A 88 -23.69 -2.41 29.92
C GLU A 88 -24.28 -1.01 29.91
N LEU A 89 -23.52 -0.01 29.45
CA LEU A 89 -24.00 1.35 29.29
C LEU A 89 -25.22 1.41 28.34
N ALA A 90 -25.17 0.68 27.22
CA ALA A 90 -26.30 0.61 26.30
C ALA A 90 -27.54 -0.02 26.96
N LYS A 91 -27.38 -1.06 27.79
CA LYS A 91 -28.49 -1.67 28.54
C LYS A 91 -29.10 -0.70 29.57
N GLU A 92 -28.27 0.07 30.26
CA GLU A 92 -28.69 1.06 31.26
C GLU A 92 -29.47 2.22 30.61
N ILE A 93 -28.92 2.80 29.53
CA ILE A 93 -29.60 3.82 28.72
C ILE A 93 -30.93 3.27 28.18
N THR A 94 -30.97 2.02 27.71
CA THR A 94 -32.22 1.42 27.22
C THR A 94 -33.26 1.32 28.33
N LYS A 95 -32.88 0.90 29.54
CA LYS A 95 -33.80 0.86 30.70
C LYS A 95 -34.32 2.24 31.08
N GLU A 96 -33.47 3.27 31.11
CA GLU A 96 -33.88 4.64 31.40
C GLU A 96 -34.82 5.21 30.32
N VAL A 97 -34.55 4.93 29.04
CA VAL A 97 -35.36 5.44 27.92
C VAL A 97 -36.69 4.71 27.77
N THR A 98 -36.75 3.40 28.08
CA THR A 98 -37.99 2.61 27.95
C THR A 98 -38.85 2.58 29.20
N GLY A 99 -38.41 3.20 30.31
CA GLY A 99 -39.24 3.46 31.50
C GLY A 99 -40.02 2.24 32.01
N SER A 100 -39.31 1.15 32.34
CA SER A 100 -39.88 0.04 33.15
C SER A 100 -39.38 0.12 34.57
#